data_AF-A0A1I2G5B9-F1
#
_entry.id   AF-A0A1I2G5B9-F1
#
_cell.length_a   1.000
_cell.length_b   1.000
_cell.length_c   1.000
_cell.angle_alpha   90.00
_cell.angle_beta   90.00
_cell.angle_gamma   90.00
#
_symmetry.space_group_name_H-M   'P 1'
#
loop_
_entity.id
_entity.type
_entity.pdbx_description
1 polymer ?
#
loop_
_entity_poly.entity_id
_entity_poly.type
_entity_poly.pdbx_seq_one_letter_code
_entity_poly.pdbx_strand_id
1 'polypeptide(L)'
;MKQQLQIFTVSVLILFCVGYKINAQSVEFASITIKQLPQSVDEFLDLRDQLAQSPNGGAACFLVALIVYAKNNHLGTKLLTITVDREFLVQGNSYNGFQPRSTDLNFINDLLKQKPYFFHAYISASQSDRESASLSGEITFDFVRNPPTAYKEGNEIHRVLVRCNADAKPRMIKLRKDYKDFWKVYDWSSILADFPSKNN
;
A
#
# COMPACT_ATOMS: atom_id res chain seq x y z
N MET A 1 -82.24 -23.87 -17.85
CA MET A 1 -81.41 -24.62 -18.82
C MET A 1 -80.26 -23.71 -19.24
N LYS A 2 -79.01 -24.04 -18.88
CA LYS A 2 -77.73 -23.45 -19.37
C LYS A 2 -77.46 -21.97 -18.94
N GLN A 3 -76.26 -21.50 -18.60
CA GLN A 3 -74.94 -22.07 -18.39
C GLN A 3 -74.05 -20.97 -17.75
N GLN A 4 -73.31 -21.33 -16.70
CA GLN A 4 -71.92 -20.97 -16.37
C GLN A 4 -71.43 -19.50 -16.29
N LEU A 5 -71.20 -19.07 -15.04
CA LEU A 5 -69.88 -18.80 -14.42
C LEU A 5 -68.68 -18.61 -15.39
N GLN A 6 -68.09 -17.41 -15.45
CA GLN A 6 -66.64 -17.22 -15.42
C GLN A 6 -66.26 -15.87 -14.77
N ILE A 7 -65.64 -15.99 -13.61
CA ILE A 7 -64.87 -14.95 -12.92
C ILE A 7 -63.53 -14.83 -13.66
N PHE A 8 -63.18 -13.65 -14.13
CA PHE A 8 -61.80 -13.32 -14.52
C PHE A 8 -61.40 -12.01 -13.84
N THR A 9 -61.01 -12.13 -12.56
CA THR A 9 -60.14 -11.17 -11.88
C THR A 9 -58.78 -11.20 -12.57
N VAL A 10 -58.53 -10.23 -13.45
CA VAL A 10 -57.17 -9.96 -13.95
C VAL A 10 -56.43 -9.19 -12.86
N SER A 11 -55.80 -9.93 -11.95
CA SER A 11 -54.79 -9.39 -11.04
C SER A 11 -53.55 -9.01 -11.84
N VAL A 12 -53.45 -7.74 -12.20
CA VAL A 12 -52.25 -7.14 -12.78
C VAL A 12 -51.22 -6.97 -11.66
N LEU A 13 -50.40 -8.00 -11.45
CA LEU A 13 -49.21 -7.93 -10.60
C LEU A 13 -48.11 -7.19 -11.40
N ILE A 14 -48.10 -5.85 -11.34
CA ILE A 14 -46.96 -5.07 -11.82
C ILE A 14 -45.79 -5.38 -10.89
N LEU A 15 -44.92 -6.25 -11.38
CA LEU A 15 -43.59 -6.52 -10.85
C LEU A 15 -42.83 -5.18 -10.86
N PHE A 16 -42.86 -4.47 -9.73
CA PHE A 16 -42.05 -3.28 -9.52
C PHE A 16 -40.60 -3.74 -9.43
N CYS A 17 -39.95 -3.89 -10.59
CA CYS A 17 -38.51 -3.96 -10.69
C CYS A 17 -37.96 -2.61 -10.21
N VAL A 18 -37.88 -2.43 -8.89
CA VAL A 18 -37.04 -1.42 -8.26
C VAL A 18 -35.63 -1.77 -8.71
N GLY A 19 -35.18 -1.13 -9.79
CA GLY A 19 -33.81 -1.14 -10.21
C GLY A 19 -32.99 -0.53 -9.08
N TYR A 20 -32.53 -1.36 -8.16
CA TYR A 20 -31.46 -0.98 -7.25
C TYR A 20 -30.27 -0.63 -8.14
N LYS A 21 -30.06 0.68 -8.35
CA LYS A 21 -28.79 1.18 -8.85
C LYS A 21 -27.76 0.79 -7.80
N ILE A 22 -27.07 -0.31 -8.05
CA ILE A 22 -25.87 -0.67 -7.32
C ILE A 22 -24.89 0.45 -7.65
N ASN A 23 -24.81 1.47 -6.79
CA ASN A 23 -23.74 2.45 -6.86
C ASN A 23 -22.46 1.70 -6.50
N ALA A 24 -21.75 1.21 -7.51
CA ALA A 24 -20.38 0.79 -7.37
C ALA A 24 -19.57 2.02 -6.96
N GLN A 25 -19.33 2.18 -5.66
CA GLN A 25 -18.56 3.28 -5.13
C GLN A 25 -17.11 3.10 -5.61
N SER A 26 -16.69 3.87 -6.62
CA SER A 26 -15.33 3.82 -7.14
C SER A 26 -14.35 4.24 -6.04
N VAL A 27 -13.36 3.40 -5.73
CA VAL A 27 -12.31 3.74 -4.77
C VAL A 27 -11.48 4.89 -5.35
N GLU A 28 -11.50 6.05 -4.70
CA GLU A 28 -10.66 7.18 -5.08
C GLU A 28 -9.25 7.04 -4.51
N PHE A 29 -8.26 7.42 -5.32
CA PHE A 29 -6.85 7.37 -4.94
C PHE A 29 -6.24 8.78 -4.86
N ALA A 30 -5.27 8.93 -3.96
CA ALA A 30 -4.35 10.04 -3.85
C ALA A 30 -2.95 9.53 -4.16
N SER A 31 -2.28 10.14 -5.13
CA SER A 31 -0.99 9.69 -5.62
C SER A 31 0.16 10.47 -4.99
N ILE A 32 1.26 9.78 -4.69
CA ILE A 32 2.54 10.39 -4.33
C ILE A 32 3.56 10.01 -5.40
N THR A 33 4.10 11.02 -6.08
CA THR A 33 5.10 10.85 -7.13
C THR A 33 6.48 11.25 -6.62
N ILE A 34 7.46 10.40 -6.86
CA ILE A 34 8.85 10.53 -6.43
C ILE A 34 9.70 10.55 -7.69
N LYS A 35 10.42 11.63 -7.93
CA LYS A 35 11.11 11.86 -9.21
C LYS A 35 12.17 10.80 -9.54
N GLN A 36 12.88 10.35 -8.51
CA GLN A 36 13.94 9.35 -8.65
C GLN A 36 14.12 8.60 -7.33
N LEU A 37 14.60 7.37 -7.41
CA LEU A 37 15.01 6.62 -6.22
C LEU A 37 16.27 7.26 -5.61
N PRO A 38 16.31 7.41 -4.28
CA PRO A 38 17.49 7.91 -3.58
C PRO A 38 18.69 6.99 -3.82
N GLN A 39 19.83 7.57 -4.13
CA GLN A 39 21.10 6.83 -4.29
C GLN A 39 22.00 6.93 -3.06
N SER A 40 21.60 7.73 -2.08
CA SER A 40 22.33 7.96 -0.83
C SER A 40 21.37 8.09 0.36
N VAL A 41 21.91 8.04 1.57
CA VAL A 41 21.13 8.28 2.79
C VAL A 41 20.65 9.74 2.83
N ASP A 42 21.50 10.69 2.44
CA ASP A 42 21.18 12.11 2.49
C ASP A 42 20.03 12.47 1.53
N GLU A 43 20.07 11.98 0.29
CA GLU A 43 18.95 12.12 -0.65
C GLU A 43 17.64 11.54 -0.10
N PHE A 44 17.73 10.44 0.65
CA PHE A 44 16.55 9.85 1.27
C PHE A 44 16.05 10.67 2.47
N LEU A 45 16.93 11.29 3.24
CA LEU A 45 16.54 12.19 4.32
C LEU A 45 15.81 13.41 3.76
N ASP A 46 16.30 13.98 2.66
CA ASP A 46 15.61 15.08 1.95
C ASP A 46 14.22 14.65 1.46
N LEU A 47 14.12 13.46 0.84
CA LEU A 47 12.84 12.89 0.42
C LEU A 47 11.88 12.69 1.60
N ARG A 48 12.38 12.14 2.71
CA ARG A 48 11.61 11.94 3.94
C ARG A 48 11.09 13.26 4.47
N ASP A 49 11.95 14.27 4.54
CA ASP A 49 11.60 15.56 5.15
C ASP A 49 10.49 16.27 4.36
N GLN A 50 10.44 16.04 3.05
CA GLN A 50 9.37 16.52 2.17
C GLN A 50 8.05 15.75 2.33
N LEU A 51 8.09 14.43 2.49
CA LEU A 51 6.90 13.57 2.36
C LEU A 51 6.36 13.08 3.71
N ALA A 52 7.23 12.65 4.61
CA ALA A 52 6.88 11.90 5.82
C ALA A 52 6.24 12.74 6.93
N GLN A 53 5.92 14.00 6.67
CA GLN A 53 5.02 14.82 7.49
C GLN A 53 3.54 14.40 7.32
N SER A 54 3.23 13.62 6.29
CA SER A 54 1.92 13.00 6.07
C SER A 54 1.99 11.47 6.21
N PRO A 55 0.89 10.79 6.62
CA PRO A 55 0.86 9.34 6.70
C PRO A 55 1.16 8.65 5.36
N ASN A 56 0.55 9.13 4.27
CA ASN A 56 0.80 8.60 2.93
C ASN A 56 2.27 8.79 2.53
N GLY A 57 2.89 9.92 2.87
CA GLY A 57 4.28 10.16 2.56
C GLY A 57 5.24 9.30 3.38
N GLY A 58 4.95 9.05 4.66
CA GLY A 58 5.72 8.09 5.46
C GLY A 58 5.65 6.67 4.88
N ALA A 59 4.46 6.27 4.42
CA ALA A 59 4.26 4.99 3.74
C ALA A 59 5.01 4.93 2.39
N ALA A 60 5.01 6.02 1.61
CA ALA A 60 5.74 6.11 0.35
C ALA A 60 7.26 6.01 0.58
N CYS A 61 7.81 6.67 1.59
CA CYS A 61 9.22 6.53 1.97
C CYS A 61 9.58 5.08 2.31
N PHE A 62 8.71 4.37 3.04
CA PHE A 62 8.90 2.97 3.35
C PHE A 62 8.89 2.07 2.11
N LEU A 63 7.95 2.28 1.18
CA LEU A 63 7.92 1.54 -0.08
C LEU A 63 9.17 1.81 -0.93
N VAL A 64 9.64 3.05 -0.98
CA VAL A 64 10.94 3.38 -1.59
C VAL A 64 12.07 2.61 -0.93
N ALA A 65 12.13 2.57 0.40
CA ALA A 65 13.16 1.85 1.13
C ALA A 65 13.16 0.34 0.78
N LEU A 66 11.99 -0.28 0.64
CA LEU A 66 11.86 -1.68 0.21
C LEU A 66 12.33 -1.91 -1.23
N ILE A 67 11.98 -1.00 -2.16
CA ILE A 67 12.42 -1.08 -3.55
C ILE A 67 13.95 -0.90 -3.64
N VAL A 68 14.51 0.05 -2.89
CA VAL A 68 15.96 0.25 -2.82
C VAL A 68 16.64 -0.95 -2.18
N TYR A 69 16.05 -1.54 -1.13
CA TYR A 69 16.55 -2.76 -0.50
C TYR A 69 16.68 -3.88 -1.53
N ALA A 70 15.63 -4.14 -2.33
CA ALA A 70 15.66 -5.17 -3.36
C ALA A 70 16.80 -5.03 -4.39
N LYS A 71 17.32 -3.81 -4.59
CA LYS A 71 18.44 -3.53 -5.51
C LYS A 71 19.79 -3.44 -4.82
N ASN A 72 19.81 -2.86 -3.63
CA ASN A 72 21.00 -2.57 -2.84
C ASN A 72 20.64 -2.75 -1.36
N ASN A 73 20.79 -3.98 -0.87
CA ASN A 73 20.48 -4.34 0.52
C ASN A 73 21.19 -3.42 1.53
N HIS A 74 22.43 -3.00 1.26
CA HIS A 74 23.19 -2.16 2.18
C HIS A 74 22.56 -0.77 2.32
N LEU A 75 22.29 -0.07 1.22
CA LEU A 75 21.60 1.22 1.27
C LEU A 75 20.18 1.06 1.80
N GLY A 76 19.43 0.09 1.27
CA GLY A 76 18.04 -0.16 1.67
C GLY A 76 17.88 -0.47 3.15
N THR A 77 18.83 -1.17 3.79
CA THR A 77 18.77 -1.42 5.24
C THR A 77 18.81 -0.10 6.02
N LYS A 78 19.63 0.86 5.58
CA LYS A 78 19.69 2.20 6.20
C LYS A 78 18.37 2.94 6.01
N LEU A 79 17.80 2.89 4.80
CA LEU A 79 16.52 3.55 4.50
C LEU A 79 15.35 2.91 5.27
N LEU A 80 15.35 1.59 5.43
CA LEU A 80 14.39 0.87 6.26
C LEU A 80 14.54 1.28 7.73
N THR A 81 15.78 1.37 8.24
CA THR A 81 16.05 1.86 9.60
C THR A 81 15.44 3.25 9.83
N ILE A 82 15.49 4.11 8.82
CA ILE A 82 14.94 5.48 8.89
C ILE A 82 13.41 5.49 8.86
N THR A 83 12.75 4.53 8.22
CA THR A 83 11.29 4.57 7.96
C THR A 83 10.46 3.77 8.93
N VAL A 84 10.99 2.70 9.50
CA VAL A 84 10.24 1.89 10.47
C VAL A 84 10.29 2.53 11.85
N ASP A 85 9.29 2.19 12.64
CA ASP A 85 9.20 2.62 14.01
C ASP A 85 10.29 1.97 14.90
N ARG A 86 10.66 2.65 15.99
CA ARG A 86 11.71 2.22 16.93
C ARG A 86 11.50 0.82 17.50
N GLU A 87 10.26 0.35 17.67
CA GLU A 87 9.98 -1.01 18.18
C GLU A 87 10.43 -2.13 17.22
N PHE A 88 10.67 -1.79 15.95
CA PHE A 88 11.18 -2.69 14.95
C PHE A 88 12.69 -2.55 14.76
N LEU A 89 13.34 -1.73 15.59
CA LEU A 89 14.77 -1.50 15.55
C LEU A 89 15.46 -2.16 16.73
N VAL A 90 16.67 -2.64 16.47
CA VAL A 90 17.60 -3.13 17.49
C VAL A 90 18.92 -2.38 17.35
N GLN A 91 19.76 -2.44 18.38
CA GLN A 91 21.12 -1.90 18.29
C GLN A 91 21.89 -2.60 17.16
N GLY A 92 22.60 -1.82 16.35
CA GLY A 92 23.25 -2.30 15.15
C GLY A 92 24.13 -1.25 14.49
N ASN A 93 24.55 -1.51 13.26
CA ASN A 93 25.52 -0.66 12.55
C ASN A 93 24.98 -0.09 11.22
N SER A 94 23.65 -0.07 11.03
CA SER A 94 23.07 0.42 9.78
C SER A 94 22.98 1.96 9.75
N TYR A 95 22.18 2.55 10.63
CA TYR A 95 21.98 4.00 10.71
C TYR A 95 21.82 4.45 12.16
N ASN A 96 22.62 5.43 12.59
CA ASN A 96 22.63 5.99 13.94
C ASN A 96 22.68 4.95 15.08
N GLY A 97 23.41 3.85 14.89
CA GLY A 97 23.54 2.79 15.89
C GLY A 97 22.37 1.81 15.96
N PHE A 98 21.45 1.87 15.00
CA PHE A 98 20.29 0.98 14.91
C PHE A 98 20.21 0.27 13.56
N GLN A 99 19.41 -0.79 13.51
CA GLN A 99 19.03 -1.51 12.31
C GLN A 99 17.69 -2.23 12.50
N PRO A 100 16.98 -2.63 11.43
CA PRO A 100 15.78 -3.45 11.56
C PRO A 100 16.13 -4.83 12.13
N ARG A 101 15.18 -5.46 12.82
CA ARG A 101 15.37 -6.82 13.37
C ARG A 101 15.73 -7.80 12.26
N SER A 102 16.66 -8.72 12.54
CA SER A 102 17.10 -9.73 11.56
C SER A 102 15.96 -10.60 11.05
N THR A 103 14.96 -10.91 11.89
CA THR A 103 13.77 -11.68 11.47
C THR A 103 13.00 -10.97 10.36
N ASP A 104 12.81 -9.66 10.46
CA ASP A 104 12.09 -8.88 9.45
C ASP A 104 12.88 -8.82 8.13
N LEU A 105 14.20 -8.59 8.22
CA LEU A 105 15.08 -8.59 7.05
C LEU A 105 15.16 -9.96 6.38
N ASN A 106 15.23 -11.04 7.15
CA ASN A 106 15.25 -12.40 6.62
C ASN A 106 13.96 -12.72 5.87
N PHE A 107 12.80 -12.34 6.42
CA PHE A 107 11.51 -12.50 5.73
C PHE A 107 11.49 -11.75 4.38
N ILE A 108 11.94 -10.49 4.37
CA ILE A 108 12.04 -9.70 3.14
C ILE A 108 12.99 -10.37 2.13
N ASN A 109 14.14 -10.87 2.58
CA ASN A 109 15.10 -11.56 1.73
C ASN A 109 14.52 -12.84 1.12
N ASP A 110 13.83 -13.66 1.91
CA ASP A 110 13.26 -14.91 1.43
C ASP A 110 12.13 -14.68 0.42
N LEU A 111 11.37 -13.59 0.59
CA LEU A 111 10.39 -13.13 -0.37
C LEU A 111 11.06 -12.68 -1.68
N LEU A 112 12.12 -11.86 -1.60
CA LEU A 112 12.85 -11.35 -2.76
C LEU A 112 13.62 -12.42 -3.54
N LYS A 113 14.12 -13.46 -2.86
CA LYS A 113 14.70 -14.64 -3.53
C LYS A 113 13.70 -15.32 -4.46
N GLN A 114 12.43 -15.36 -4.07
CA GLN A 114 11.36 -15.99 -4.84
C GLN A 114 10.77 -15.03 -5.88
N LYS A 115 10.66 -13.74 -5.54
CA LYS A 115 10.03 -12.70 -6.37
C LYS A 115 10.89 -11.42 -6.32
N PRO A 116 11.95 -11.30 -7.14
CA PRO A 116 12.89 -10.16 -7.09
C PRO A 116 12.24 -8.78 -7.29
N TYR A 117 11.14 -8.73 -8.04
CA TYR A 117 10.38 -7.51 -8.32
C TYR A 117 9.10 -7.39 -7.48
N PHE A 118 8.99 -8.12 -6.37
CA PHE A 118 7.77 -8.17 -5.56
C PHE A 118 7.21 -6.78 -5.22
N PHE A 119 8.08 -5.85 -4.79
CA PHE A 119 7.63 -4.50 -4.40
C PHE A 119 7.21 -3.60 -5.57
N HIS A 120 7.50 -3.99 -6.82
CA HIS A 120 7.03 -3.24 -7.99
C HIS A 120 5.51 -3.33 -8.15
N ALA A 121 4.86 -4.33 -7.52
CA ALA A 121 3.40 -4.46 -7.51
C ALA A 121 2.68 -3.26 -6.88
N TYR A 122 3.39 -2.43 -6.09
CA TYR A 122 2.83 -1.23 -5.45
C TYR A 122 3.02 0.06 -6.26
N ILE A 123 3.81 0.02 -7.34
CA ILE A 123 4.01 1.16 -8.24
C ILE A 123 2.75 1.32 -9.10
N SER A 124 2.25 2.53 -9.29
CA SER A 124 1.00 2.80 -10.02
C SER A 124 1.00 2.20 -11.43
N ALA A 125 -0.14 1.64 -11.84
CA ALA A 125 -0.28 0.92 -13.11
C ALA A 125 -0.06 1.80 -14.36
N SER A 126 -0.29 3.12 -14.26
CA SER A 126 0.06 4.06 -15.34
C SER A 126 1.56 4.06 -15.69
N GLN A 127 2.38 3.49 -14.80
CA GLN A 127 3.82 3.29 -14.97
C GLN A 127 4.20 1.81 -15.14
N SER A 128 3.29 0.85 -14.91
CA SER A 128 3.58 -0.59 -14.99
C SER A 128 3.66 -1.14 -16.42
N ASP A 129 3.13 -0.40 -17.41
CA ASP A 129 3.25 -0.75 -18.83
C ASP A 129 4.65 -0.44 -19.39
N ARG A 130 5.54 0.19 -18.61
CA ARG A 130 6.96 0.34 -18.93
C ARG A 130 7.72 -0.82 -18.30
N GLU A 131 8.07 -1.79 -19.15
CA GLU A 131 8.83 -3.01 -18.84
C GLU A 131 9.85 -2.86 -17.68
N SER A 132 9.46 -3.39 -16.51
CA SER A 132 10.17 -4.28 -15.59
C SER A 132 11.67 -4.11 -15.25
N ALA A 133 12.45 -3.13 -15.72
CA ALA A 133 13.89 -3.13 -15.42
C ALA A 133 14.49 -1.77 -15.05
N SER A 134 14.03 -0.65 -15.63
CA SER A 134 14.64 0.64 -15.36
C SER A 134 13.75 1.53 -14.50
N LEU A 135 13.84 1.38 -13.17
CA LEU A 135 13.33 2.39 -12.21
C LEU A 135 14.23 3.65 -12.22
N SER A 136 14.66 4.09 -13.39
CA SER A 136 15.45 5.30 -13.62
C SER A 136 14.58 6.55 -13.81
N GLY A 137 13.29 6.45 -13.52
CA GLY A 137 12.31 7.51 -13.72
C GLY A 137 11.41 7.68 -12.51
N GLU A 138 10.43 8.56 -12.66
CA GLU A 138 9.49 8.89 -11.60
C GLU A 138 8.70 7.65 -11.17
N ILE A 139 8.56 7.45 -9.86
CA ILE A 139 7.78 6.36 -9.26
C ILE A 139 6.58 6.97 -8.57
N THR A 140 5.39 6.44 -8.86
CA THR A 140 4.14 6.89 -8.26
C THR A 140 3.52 5.78 -7.43
N PHE A 141 3.09 6.11 -6.21
CA PHE A 141 2.30 5.22 -5.35
C PHE A 141 0.88 5.77 -5.21
N ASP A 142 -0.12 4.90 -5.35
CA ASP A 142 -1.53 5.27 -5.20
C ASP A 142 -2.05 4.80 -3.83
N PHE A 143 -2.54 5.74 -3.04
CA PHE A 143 -3.15 5.47 -1.73
C PHE A 143 -4.64 5.75 -1.77
N VAL A 144 -5.45 4.99 -1.03
CA VAL A 144 -6.89 5.26 -0.94
C VAL A 144 -7.11 6.61 -0.23
N ARG A 145 -7.85 7.53 -0.85
CA ARG A 145 -8.01 8.92 -0.38
C ARG A 145 -8.83 9.02 0.93
N ASN A 146 -9.78 8.10 1.13
CA ASN A 146 -10.66 8.05 2.29
C ASN A 146 -10.93 6.58 2.70
N PRO A 147 -9.96 5.89 3.32
CA PRO A 147 -10.19 4.50 3.70
C PRO A 147 -11.32 4.43 4.76
N PRO A 148 -12.31 3.53 4.61
CA PRO A 148 -13.41 3.38 5.58
C PRO A 148 -12.92 3.08 7.01
N THR A 149 -11.69 2.60 7.12
CA THR A 149 -10.99 2.17 8.33
C THR A 149 -9.89 3.15 8.75
N ALA A 150 -10.01 4.45 8.44
CA ALA A 150 -9.23 5.54 9.06
C ALA A 150 -9.56 5.68 10.57
N TYR A 151 -9.49 4.56 11.29
CA TYR A 151 -9.71 4.46 12.71
C TYR A 151 -8.40 4.89 13.38
N LYS A 152 -8.48 6.00 14.12
CA LYS A 152 -7.47 6.36 15.11
C LYS A 152 -7.64 5.41 16.27
N GLU A 153 -6.82 4.37 16.32
CA GLU A 153 -6.75 3.48 17.48
C GLU A 153 -5.92 4.20 18.55
N GLY A 154 -6.59 4.94 19.43
CA GLY A 154 -5.93 5.97 20.24
C GLY A 154 -5.35 7.10 19.37
N ASN A 155 -4.81 8.14 20.00
CA ASN A 155 -4.31 9.32 19.29
C ASN A 155 -3.02 9.10 18.46
N GLU A 156 -2.55 7.85 18.27
CA GLU A 156 -1.15 7.60 17.87
C GLU A 156 -0.97 6.76 16.61
N ILE A 157 -1.92 5.90 16.22
CA ILE A 157 -1.77 5.00 15.06
C ILE A 157 -2.71 5.41 13.92
N HIS A 158 -2.15 5.57 12.72
CA HIS A 158 -2.85 5.89 11.49
C HIS A 158 -2.75 4.74 10.47
N ARG A 159 -3.82 4.51 9.71
CA ARG A 159 -3.90 3.42 8.72
C ARG A 159 -3.95 3.99 7.32
N VAL A 160 -3.03 3.54 6.48
CA VAL A 160 -2.96 3.85 5.05
C VAL A 160 -3.25 2.58 4.26
N LEU A 161 -3.97 2.71 3.15
CA LEU A 161 -4.19 1.63 2.19
C LEU A 161 -3.50 2.00 0.88
N VAL A 162 -2.52 1.19 0.44
CA VAL A 162 -1.82 1.35 -0.83
C VAL A 162 -2.40 0.41 -1.87
N ARG A 163 -2.55 0.88 -3.11
CA ARG A 163 -2.93 0.05 -4.25
C ARG A 163 -1.89 -1.04 -4.49
N CYS A 164 -2.35 -2.25 -4.78
CA CYS A 164 -1.53 -3.34 -5.30
C CYS A 164 -2.03 -3.66 -6.71
N ASN A 165 -1.15 -3.80 -7.70
CA ASN A 165 -1.55 -4.15 -9.08
C ASN A 165 -1.61 -5.67 -9.30
N ALA A 166 -1.06 -6.44 -8.37
CA ALA A 166 -1.06 -7.90 -8.40
C ALA A 166 -2.27 -8.51 -7.66
N ASP A 167 -3.06 -7.69 -6.96
CA ASP A 167 -4.27 -8.11 -6.26
C ASP A 167 -5.31 -6.97 -6.31
N ALA A 168 -6.59 -7.30 -6.44
CA ALA A 168 -7.66 -6.30 -6.44
C ALA A 168 -7.80 -5.55 -5.10
N LYS A 169 -7.27 -6.12 -4.00
CA LYS A 169 -7.37 -5.53 -2.66
C LYS A 169 -6.17 -4.62 -2.34
N PRO A 170 -6.40 -3.33 -2.01
CA PRO A 170 -5.37 -2.48 -1.42
C PRO A 170 -4.78 -3.08 -0.15
N ARG A 171 -3.49 -2.89 0.07
CA ARG A 171 -2.75 -3.42 1.21
C ARG A 171 -2.56 -2.36 2.28
N MET A 172 -2.64 -2.76 3.55
CA MET A 172 -2.61 -1.84 4.68
C MET A 172 -1.19 -1.61 5.18
N ILE A 173 -0.89 -0.36 5.57
CA ILE A 173 0.28 0.04 6.33
C ILE A 173 -0.22 0.82 7.55
N LYS A 174 0.23 0.45 8.75
CA LYS A 174 -0.02 1.26 9.95
C LYS A 174 1.20 2.11 10.26
N LEU A 175 0.97 3.37 10.59
CA LEU A 175 2.01 4.33 10.90
C LEU A 175 1.75 5.01 12.24
N ARG A 176 2.81 5.43 12.91
CA ARG A 176 2.75 6.33 14.07
C ARG A 176 3.80 7.42 13.96
N LYS A 177 3.56 8.56 14.60
CA LYS A 177 4.54 9.66 14.60
C LYS A 177 5.70 9.34 15.53
N ASP A 178 6.91 9.70 15.12
CA ASP A 178 8.06 9.75 16.02
C ASP A 178 8.12 11.09 16.79
N TYR A 179 9.16 11.24 17.61
CA TYR A 179 9.41 12.46 18.40
C TYR A 179 9.73 13.71 17.55
N LYS A 180 9.97 13.55 16.24
CA LYS A 180 10.20 14.63 15.27
C LYS A 180 9.00 14.83 14.35
N ASP A 181 7.83 14.31 14.72
CA ASP A 181 6.59 14.38 13.97
C ASP A 181 6.59 13.66 12.60
N PHE A 182 7.62 12.83 12.31
CA PHE A 182 7.62 12.02 11.10
C PHE A 182 6.77 10.76 11.28
N TRP A 183 5.97 10.44 10.26
CA TRP A 183 5.24 9.18 10.22
C TRP A 183 6.18 8.01 9.95
N LYS A 184 6.32 7.12 10.93
CA LYS A 184 7.09 5.86 10.86
C LYS A 184 6.16 4.68 10.73
N VAL A 185 6.60 3.65 10.02
CA VAL A 185 5.81 2.44 9.80
C VAL A 185 5.89 1.52 11.03
N TYR A 186 4.72 1.23 11.60
CA TYR A 186 4.52 0.38 12.77
C TYR A 186 3.97 -1.01 12.42
N ASP A 187 3.33 -1.19 11.26
CA ASP A 187 2.90 -2.51 10.79
C ASP A 187 2.83 -2.50 9.26
N TRP A 188 3.49 -3.47 8.64
CA TRP A 188 3.56 -3.67 7.19
C TRP A 188 3.35 -5.11 6.78
N SER A 189 2.81 -5.95 7.67
CA SER A 189 2.55 -7.37 7.41
C SER A 189 1.73 -7.60 6.13
N SER A 190 0.73 -6.76 5.88
CA SER A 190 -0.11 -6.82 4.68
C SER A 190 0.65 -6.52 3.38
N ILE A 191 1.79 -5.81 3.44
CA ILE A 191 2.65 -5.52 2.29
C ILE A 191 3.46 -6.75 1.90
N LEU A 192 3.87 -7.54 2.88
CA LEU A 192 4.69 -8.73 2.68
C LEU A 192 3.85 -10.00 2.43
N ALA A 193 2.54 -9.92 2.66
CA ALA A 193 1.63 -11.01 2.39
C ALA A 193 1.61 -11.33 0.89
N ASP A 194 1.76 -12.61 0.57
CA ASP A 194 1.84 -13.04 -0.82
C ASP A 194 0.57 -12.72 -1.60
N PHE A 195 0.72 -12.62 -2.92
CA PHE A 195 -0.38 -12.46 -3.86
C PHE A 195 -0.25 -13.49 -5.00
N PRO A 196 -1.39 -13.99 -5.53
CA PRO A 196 -1.38 -14.93 -6.65
C PRO A 196 -0.59 -14.33 -7.82
N SER A 197 0.24 -15.14 -8.49
CA SER A 197 0.73 -14.74 -9.82
C SER A 197 -0.48 -14.56 -10.72
N LYS A 198 -0.56 -13.45 -11.47
CA LYS A 198 -1.50 -13.37 -12.59
C LYS A 198 -1.15 -14.54 -13.51
N ASN A 199 -2.05 -15.52 -13.62
CA ASN A 199 -1.94 -16.52 -14.67
C ASN A 199 -2.11 -15.76 -15.98
N ASN A 200 -1.03 -15.67 -16.76
CA ASN A 200 -1.10 -15.22 -18.14
C ASN A 200 -1.89 -16.23 -18.96
#